data_AF-A0A520EWH3-F1
#
_entry.id   AF-A0A520EWH3-F1
#
_cell.length_a   1.000
_cell.length_b   1.000
_cell.length_c   1.000
_cell.angle_alpha   90.00
_cell.angle_beta   90.00
_cell.angle_gamma   90.00
#
_symmetry.space_group_name_H-M   'P 1'
#
loop_
_entity.id
_entity.type
_entity.pdbx_description
1 polymer ?
#
loop_
_entity_poly.entity_id
_entity_poly.type
_entity_poly.pdbx_seq_one_letter_code
_entity_poly.pdbx_strand_id
1 'polypeptide(L)' 'MTTPGDFDALLVLSFGGPEKPADVRPFLENVTRGRGVPPERLDAVVEHYMHFGGVSPIN' A
#
# COMPACT_ATOMS: atom_id res chain seq x y z
N MET A 1 37.21 1.88 13.94
CA MET A 1 37.40 1.39 12.55
C MET A 1 36.30 0.37 12.30
N THR A 2 35.28 0.74 11.54
CA THR A 2 34.21 -0.16 11.09
C THR A 2 34.76 -1.04 9.97
N THR A 3 34.62 -2.35 10.08
CA THR A 3 35.08 -3.30 9.05
C THR A 3 34.27 -3.10 7.77
N PRO A 4 34.88 -2.95 6.59
CA PRO A 4 34.13 -2.90 5.33
C PRO A 4 33.49 -4.27 5.09
N GLY A 5 32.17 -4.38 5.32
CA GLY A 5 31.42 -5.63 5.13
C GLY A 5 30.18 -5.79 6.01
N ASP A 6 30.11 -5.10 7.15
CA ASP A 6 28.96 -5.18 8.05
C ASP A 6 27.93 -4.10 7.72
N PHE A 7 26.65 -4.48 7.61
CA PHE A 7 25.55 -3.54 7.42
C PHE A 7 25.11 -2.96 8.77
N ASP A 8 25.01 -1.63 8.87
CA ASP A 8 24.53 -0.97 10.10
C ASP A 8 23.00 -1.09 10.27
N ALA A 9 22.25 -1.17 9.17
CA ALA A 9 20.79 -1.31 9.19
C ALA A 9 20.24 -1.87 7.86
N LEU A 10 19.03 -2.43 7.95
CA LEU A 10 18.21 -2.81 6.79
C LEU A 10 16.94 -1.95 6.75
N LEU A 11 16.67 -1.31 5.61
CA LEU A 11 15.41 -0.62 5.36
C LEU A 11 14.50 -1.52 4.53
N VAL A 12 13.39 -1.95 5.12
CA VAL A 12 12.29 -2.60 4.38
C VAL A 12 11.24 -1.55 4.10
N LEU A 13 11.01 -1.27 2.82
CA LEU A 13 10.07 -0.25 2.37
C LEU A 13 9.01 -0.88 1.48
N SER A 14 7.75 -0.59 1.78
CA SER A 14 6.61 -0.86 0.91
C SER A 14 5.62 0.30 1.00
N PHE A 15 4.59 0.30 0.17
CA PHE A 15 3.46 1.24 0.33
C PHE A 15 2.60 0.92 1.56
N GLY A 16 2.76 -0.27 2.16
CA GLY A 16 1.79 -0.85 3.08
C GLY A 16 0.48 -1.24 2.38
N GLY A 17 -0.59 -1.34 3.15
CA GLY A 17 -1.93 -1.58 2.61
C GLY A 17 -3.01 -1.39 3.68
N PRO A 18 -4.30 -1.43 3.28
CA PRO A 18 -5.42 -1.26 4.20
C PRO A 18 -5.51 -2.41 5.21
N GLU A 19 -5.91 -2.11 6.45
CA GLU A 19 -6.11 -3.09 7.53
C GLU A 19 -7.60 -3.45 7.73
N LYS A 20 -8.51 -2.70 7.11
CA LYS A 20 -9.96 -2.90 7.14
C LYS A 20 -10.62 -2.27 5.91
N PRO A 21 -11.85 -2.69 5.54
CA PRO A 21 -12.58 -2.17 4.37
C PRO A 21 -12.65 -0.64 4.26
N ALA A 22 -12.80 0.05 5.39
CA ALA A 22 -12.90 1.51 5.42
C ALA A 22 -11.59 2.22 5.01
N ASP A 23 -10.45 1.53 5.07
CA ASP A 23 -9.14 2.09 4.76
C ASP A 23 -8.80 1.99 3.26
N VAL A 24 -9.51 1.13 2.52
CA VAL A 24 -9.19 0.81 1.12
C VAL A 24 -9.23 2.07 0.25
N ARG A 25 -10.33 2.82 0.29
CA ARG A 25 -10.49 4.02 -0.53
C ARG A 25 -9.47 5.12 -0.16
N PRO A 26 -9.30 5.48 1.13
CA PRO A 26 -8.23 6.40 1.54
C PRO A 26 -6.82 5.97 1.11
N PHE A 27 -6.49 4.67 1.21
CA PHE A 27 -5.21 4.13 0.77
C PHE A 27 -5.01 4.37 -0.73
N LEU A 28 -5.98 3.98 -1.55
CA LEU A 28 -5.93 4.12 -3.02
C LEU A 28 -5.80 5.59 -3.46
N GLU A 29 -6.52 6.50 -2.82
CA GLU A 29 -6.42 7.94 -3.10
C GLU A 29 -5.03 8.49 -2.76
N ASN A 30 -4.45 8.06 -1.64
CA ASN A 30 -3.11 8.51 -1.24
C ASN A 30 -2.02 8.01 -2.18
N VAL A 31 -2.03 6.72 -2.55
CA VAL A 31 -1.00 6.13 -3.41
C VAL A 31 -1.11 6.58 -4.87
N THR A 32 -2.29 7.01 -5.31
CA THR A 32 -2.52 7.54 -6.67
C THR A 32 -2.50 9.07 -6.75
N ARG A 33 -2.28 9.76 -5.63
CA ARG A 33 -2.28 11.22 -5.56
C ARG A 33 -1.32 11.83 -6.58
N GLY A 34 -1.81 12.83 -7.33
CA GLY A 34 -1.04 13.53 -8.36
C GLY A 34 -0.89 12.75 -9.68
N ARG A 35 -1.51 11.58 -9.83
CA ARG A 35 -1.46 10.77 -11.06
C ARG A 35 -2.65 10.95 -12.00
N GLY A 36 -3.67 11.71 -11.58
CA GLY A 36 -4.89 11.93 -12.39
C GLY A 36 -5.69 10.66 -12.62
N VAL A 37 -5.65 9.70 -11.68
CA VAL A 37 -6.42 8.46 -11.78
C VAL A 37 -7.91 8.77 -11.63
N PRO A 38 -8.77 8.37 -12.58
CA PRO A 38 -10.21 8.59 -12.48
C PRO A 38 -10.81 7.83 -11.29
N PRO A 39 -11.80 8.40 -10.57
CA PRO A 39 -12.43 7.75 -9.42
C PRO A 39 -12.96 6.34 -9.71
N GLU A 40 -13.56 6.12 -10.89
CA GLU A 40 -14.10 4.83 -11.31
C GLU A 40 -13.03 3.73 -11.46
N ARG A 41 -11.77 4.13 -11.71
CA ARG A 41 -10.64 3.19 -11.71
C ARG A 41 -10.25 2.78 -10.29
N LEU A 42 -10.43 3.66 -9.31
CA LEU A 42 -10.25 3.31 -7.90
C LEU A 42 -11.36 2.38 -7.45
N ASP A 43 -12.62 2.65 -7.83
CA ASP A 43 -13.77 1.81 -7.49
C ASP A 43 -13.59 0.37 -7.99
N ALA A 44 -13.13 0.19 -9.23
CA ALA A 44 -12.82 -1.13 -9.76
C ALA A 44 -11.75 -1.89 -8.93
N VAL A 45 -10.78 -1.18 -8.34
CA VAL A 45 -9.76 -1.77 -7.48
C VAL A 45 -10.27 -2.02 -6.06
N VAL A 46 -11.20 -1.20 -5.57
CA VAL A 46 -11.86 -1.43 -4.26
C VAL A 46 -12.50 -2.82 -4.24
N GLU A 47 -13.22 -3.20 -5.31
CA GLU A 47 -13.86 -4.53 -5.40
C GLU A 47 -12.85 -5.68 -5.22
N HIS A 48 -11.62 -5.53 -5.73
CA HIS A 48 -10.58 -6.54 -5.54
C HIS A 48 -10.19 -6.68 -4.07
N TYR A 49 -10.07 -5.58 -3.32
CA TYR A 49 -9.83 -5.65 -1.88
C TYR A 49 -11.02 -6.23 -1.13
N MET A 50 -12.26 -5.95 -1.55
CA MET A 50 -13.46 -6.45 -0.88
C MET A 50 -13.61 -7.97 -1.01
N HIS A 51 -13.12 -8.58 -2.10
CA HIS A 51 -13.04 -10.05 -2.20
C HIS A 51 -12.18 -10.69 -1.10
N PHE A 52 -11.27 -9.92 -0.47
CA PHE A 52 -10.42 -10.36 0.63
C PHE A 52 -10.78 -9.68 1.96
N GLY A 53 -12.04 -9.26 2.12
CA GLY A 53 -12.52 -8.63 3.36
C GLY A 53 -11.97 -7.23 3.61
N GLY A 54 -11.46 -6.56 2.56
CA GLY A 54 -10.94 -5.20 2.63
C GLY A 54 -9.56 -5.07 3.28
N VAL A 55 -8.80 -6.17 3.38
CA VAL A 55 -7.48 -6.21 4.02
C VAL A 55 -6.41 -6.53 2.97
N SER A 56 -5.25 -5.90 3.12
CA SER A 56 -4.07 -6.22 2.30
C SER A 56 -3.46 -7.58 2.70
N PRO A 57 -3.19 -8.49 1.76
CA PRO A 57 -2.52 -9.76 2.07
C PRO A 57 -1.07 -9.64 2.54
N ILE A 58 -0.46 -8.45 2.43
CA ILE A 58 0.93 -8.20 2.84
C ILE A 58 1.06 -7.85 4.34
N ASN A 59 -0.04 -7.46 4.98
CA ASN A 59 -0.07 -7.07 6.40
C ASN A 59 -0.30 -8.28 7.30
#